data_AF-A0A9P0I539-F1
#
_entry.id   AF-A0A9P0I539-F1
#
_cell.length_a   1.000
_cell.length_b   1.000
_cell.length_c   1.000
_cell.angle_alpha   90.00
_cell.angle_beta   90.00
_cell.angle_gamma   90.00
#
_symmetry.space_group_name_H-M   'P 1'
#
loop_
_entity.id
_entity.type
_entity.pdbx_description
1 polymer ?
#
loop_
_entity_poly.entity_id
_entity_poly.type
_entity_poly.pdbx_seq_one_letter_code
_entity_poly.pdbx_strand_id
1 'polypeptide(L)'
;MCKDVEVFSGDEPKKVIEKLMKKSQSKNIKQSMKPSRDMMYQDQEDSLIDAKEQMKQEKLSRIMATITLLLADGADPRIIRCPQPPLFMAAVAGCPDLVQDLVKHGADVNEVYPQAYEYSALDIAVSAPVSYENLSVIRALLECGANPDHRLKIPETASPSPTAPSATSPEIIDAGPTLLHAVLSKKIDIADPDDTHLFEIRDKMIELLLKHGCNPITQYNGVSAVDLAMNKCLDLFDIFVKSPRTDLNAIINDLNQTILVKMFYLPFCKSIPLTERLQTLTNLLLYGADPLLKCQNGIEEYGNLFVFARKMLSDVETTRKSVNPAAVKKSKSDAKTKKDKKDAPSKHGLLKTSDDNQGDYKQALELVVDCARLLYIRWLQAKLMKELIDIVNKYRHRSWNMIIKEHKNKKCTGLWLTVVRSLEIWDVLKTSKKKLYNDEKILKQVLCIIHFYYKRTRKIIRIPLTFQDKEIIDREVATLIHEHKLATISTPDMVPAIRPYVAPELTVKGIEKFNVCFECALPLQDSKIICGSCKLIDFCSVDCIARNIERINCHPCSSFLKHKYFPTPEPTVTDTAEDSENKT
;
A
#
# COMPACT_ATOMS: atom_id res chain seq x y z
N MET A 1 -28.96 56.74 22.53
CA MET A 1 -30.05 57.64 22.94
C MET A 1 -30.67 57.07 24.20
N CYS A 2 -30.68 57.88 25.27
CA CYS A 2 -31.67 57.96 26.36
C CYS A 2 -32.28 56.64 26.89
N LYS A 3 -32.12 56.25 28.16
CA LYS A 3 -32.63 56.86 29.43
C LYS A 3 -33.29 55.66 30.15
N ASP A 4 -33.37 55.46 31.45
CA ASP A 4 -33.20 56.25 32.67
C ASP A 4 -33.34 55.19 33.82
N VAL A 5 -32.53 55.19 34.91
CA VAL A 5 -32.86 55.78 36.25
C VAL A 5 -33.76 54.81 37.04
N GLU A 6 -33.52 54.38 38.28
CA GLU A 6 -32.78 54.91 39.44
C GLU A 6 -32.80 53.79 40.53
N VAL A 7 -31.71 53.50 41.29
CA VAL A 7 -31.34 54.10 42.62
C VAL A 7 -32.18 53.51 43.76
N PHE A 8 -31.71 53.15 44.96
CA PHE A 8 -30.53 53.40 45.82
C PHE A 8 -30.69 52.40 47.01
N SER A 9 -29.81 52.17 47.98
CA SER A 9 -28.50 52.64 48.46
C SER A 9 -28.20 51.78 49.70
N GLY A 10 -26.96 51.32 49.93
CA GLY A 10 -25.94 52.00 50.76
C GLY A 10 -25.83 51.28 52.12
N ASP A 11 -24.70 51.04 52.77
CA ASP A 11 -23.35 51.58 52.65
C ASP A 11 -22.29 50.62 53.27
N GLU A 12 -21.05 50.85 52.86
CA GLU A 12 -19.71 50.33 53.27
C GLU A 12 -19.34 50.50 54.79
N PRO A 13 -18.08 50.28 55.32
CA PRO A 13 -16.77 49.94 54.69
C PRO A 13 -15.77 48.98 55.40
N LYS A 14 -14.75 48.58 54.61
CA LYS A 14 -13.27 48.49 54.84
C LYS A 14 -12.59 47.47 55.79
N LYS A 15 -11.64 46.75 55.16
CA LYS A 15 -10.23 46.40 55.52
C LYS A 15 -9.89 45.90 56.94
N VAL A 16 -9.13 44.80 57.02
CA VAL A 16 -7.67 44.77 57.34
C VAL A 16 -7.16 43.32 57.35
N ILE A 17 -5.95 43.16 56.81
CA ILE A 17 -5.11 41.96 56.81
C ILE A 17 -4.46 41.81 58.19
N GLU A 18 -4.55 40.64 58.84
CA GLU A 18 -3.40 40.16 59.61
C GLU A 18 -3.39 38.63 59.83
N LYS A 19 -2.15 38.16 59.88
CA LYS A 19 -1.63 36.80 59.79
C LYS A 19 -1.58 36.15 61.18
N LEU A 20 -1.68 34.81 61.17
CA LEU A 20 -1.01 33.88 62.11
C LEU A 20 -1.41 33.94 63.59
N MET A 21 -1.89 32.83 64.15
CA MET A 21 -1.05 31.88 64.89
C MET A 21 -1.85 30.71 65.46
N LYS A 22 -1.19 29.54 65.48
CA LYS A 22 -1.63 28.23 65.97
C LYS A 22 -1.96 28.23 67.46
N LYS A 23 -2.97 27.44 67.86
CA LYS A 23 -3.06 26.64 69.11
C LYS A 23 -4.19 25.62 68.93
N SER A 24 -3.89 24.36 68.64
CA SER A 24 -3.62 23.26 69.58
C SER A 24 -4.88 22.62 70.17
N GLN A 25 -5.13 21.40 69.68
CA GLN A 25 -5.73 20.24 70.33
C GLN A 25 -7.24 20.21 70.60
N SER A 26 -7.93 19.41 69.80
CA SER A 26 -9.08 18.61 70.25
C SER A 26 -8.77 17.15 69.91
N LYS A 27 -8.66 16.31 70.95
CA LYS A 27 -8.51 14.86 70.82
C LYS A 27 -9.90 14.21 70.69
N ASN A 28 -9.89 13.11 69.94
CA ASN A 28 -10.80 11.95 69.95
C ASN A 28 -12.02 11.93 69.01
N ILE A 29 -11.75 11.44 67.80
CA ILE A 29 -12.19 10.13 67.26
C ILE A 29 -13.66 9.75 67.52
N LYS A 30 -14.48 9.87 66.47
CA LYS A 30 -15.36 8.78 66.03
C LYS A 30 -15.16 8.57 64.53
N GLN A 31 -14.73 7.37 64.17
CA GLN A 31 -14.63 6.89 62.80
C GLN A 31 -16.03 6.88 62.17
N SER A 32 -16.18 7.59 61.06
CA SER A 32 -17.19 7.33 60.04
C SER A 32 -16.52 7.57 58.70
N MET A 33 -16.66 6.59 57.82
CA MET A 33 -15.95 6.42 56.55
C MET A 33 -15.90 7.73 55.74
N LYS A 34 -14.69 8.18 55.38
CA LYS A 34 -14.52 9.18 54.32
C LYS A 34 -14.49 8.42 52.99
N PRO A 35 -15.30 8.81 51.99
CA PRO A 35 -15.26 8.17 50.67
C PRO A 35 -13.86 8.35 50.06
N SER A 36 -13.39 7.29 49.39
CA SER A 36 -12.09 7.28 48.72
C SER A 36 -12.01 8.44 47.73
N ARG A 37 -10.83 9.04 47.56
CA ARG A 37 -10.62 10.14 46.57
C ARG A 37 -11.10 9.75 45.18
N ASP A 38 -11.07 8.47 44.83
CA ASP A 38 -11.58 7.94 43.56
C ASP A 38 -13.10 8.14 43.36
N MET A 39 -13.90 8.09 44.42
CA MET A 39 -15.35 8.37 44.32
C MET A 39 -15.65 9.85 44.03
N MET A 40 -14.80 10.77 44.52
CA MET A 40 -15.03 12.21 44.35
C MET A 40 -14.68 12.70 42.93
N TYR A 41 -13.78 11.99 42.22
CA TYR A 41 -13.47 12.25 40.82
C TYR A 41 -14.49 11.60 39.87
N GLN A 42 -15.01 10.41 40.20
CA GLN A 42 -16.10 9.78 39.45
C GLN A 42 -17.43 10.56 39.58
N ASP A 43 -17.79 11.03 40.78
CA ASP A 43 -19.00 11.86 40.97
C ASP A 43 -18.92 13.21 40.23
N GLN A 44 -17.72 13.77 40.06
CA GLN A 44 -17.53 15.01 39.28
C GLN A 44 -17.64 14.78 37.78
N GLU A 45 -17.13 13.66 37.25
CA GLU A 45 -17.26 13.30 35.83
C GLU A 45 -18.69 12.89 35.49
N ASP A 46 -19.34 12.06 36.32
CA ASP A 46 -20.75 11.68 36.14
C ASP A 46 -21.67 12.89 36.25
N SER A 47 -21.42 13.83 37.17
CA SER A 47 -22.20 15.07 37.29
C SER A 47 -21.97 16.05 36.13
N LEU A 48 -20.79 16.06 35.50
CA LEU A 48 -20.50 16.83 34.29
C LEU A 48 -21.12 16.20 33.03
N ILE A 49 -21.16 14.87 32.95
CA ILE A 49 -21.85 14.11 31.89
C ILE A 49 -23.36 14.32 32.02
N ASP A 50 -23.92 14.25 33.23
CA ASP A 50 -25.33 14.54 33.51
C ASP A 50 -25.68 16.00 33.18
N ALA A 51 -24.81 16.96 33.51
CA ALA A 51 -25.04 18.37 33.16
C ALA A 51 -25.01 18.63 31.64
N LYS A 52 -24.12 17.96 30.89
CA LYS A 52 -24.10 18.04 29.42
C LYS A 52 -25.32 17.38 28.79
N GLU A 53 -25.71 16.21 29.28
CA GLU A 53 -26.89 15.50 28.79
C GLU A 53 -28.19 16.25 29.16
N GLN A 54 -28.24 16.86 30.34
CA GLN A 54 -29.34 17.72 30.77
C GLN A 54 -29.43 18.99 29.92
N MET A 55 -28.32 19.65 29.61
CA MET A 55 -28.30 20.79 28.68
C MET A 55 -28.77 20.41 27.28
N LYS A 56 -28.39 19.22 26.80
CA LYS A 56 -28.84 18.66 25.52
C LYS A 56 -30.34 18.39 25.55
N GLN A 57 -30.85 17.78 26.63
CA GLN A 57 -32.26 17.47 26.81
C GLN A 57 -33.13 18.73 26.92
N GLU A 58 -32.64 19.75 27.64
CA GLU A 58 -33.30 21.06 27.71
C GLU A 58 -33.34 21.75 26.35
N LYS A 59 -32.23 21.71 25.60
CA LYS A 59 -32.17 22.26 24.24
C LYS A 59 -33.16 21.54 23.31
N LEU A 60 -33.24 20.22 23.37
CA LEU A 60 -34.21 19.42 22.61
C LEU A 60 -35.65 19.74 23.02
N SER A 61 -35.92 19.87 24.32
CA SER A 61 -37.26 20.24 24.82
C SER A 61 -37.69 21.63 24.35
N ARG A 62 -36.75 22.58 24.29
CA ARG A 62 -36.99 23.95 23.80
C ARG A 62 -37.25 23.95 22.30
N ILE A 63 -36.49 23.18 21.53
CA ILE A 63 -36.72 23.00 20.08
C ILE A 63 -38.10 22.39 19.84
N MET A 64 -38.46 21.35 20.59
CA MET A 64 -39.77 20.69 20.50
C MET A 64 -40.92 21.68 20.83
N ALA A 65 -40.75 22.50 21.87
CA ALA A 65 -41.70 23.55 22.23
C ALA A 65 -41.85 24.60 21.12
N THR A 66 -40.75 25.03 20.49
CA THR A 66 -40.79 25.97 19.36
C THR A 66 -41.50 25.37 18.15
N ILE A 67 -41.21 24.11 17.79
CA ILE A 67 -41.85 23.42 16.67
C ILE A 67 -43.36 23.29 16.93
N THR A 68 -43.75 22.86 18.13
CA THR A 68 -45.17 22.70 18.49
C THR A 68 -45.93 24.03 18.51
N LEU A 69 -45.29 25.13 18.95
CA LEU A 69 -45.86 26.46 18.88
C LEU A 69 -46.06 26.94 17.43
N LEU A 70 -45.07 26.76 16.56
CA LEU A 70 -45.16 27.13 15.14
C LEU A 70 -46.26 26.35 14.43
N LEU A 71 -46.39 25.05 14.73
CA LEU A 71 -47.48 24.21 14.19
C LEU A 71 -48.85 24.65 14.71
N ALA A 72 -48.96 25.02 15.99
CA ALA A 72 -50.19 25.53 16.58
C ALA A 72 -50.62 26.88 15.98
N ASP A 73 -49.65 27.70 15.56
CA ASP A 73 -49.88 28.99 14.88
C ASP A 73 -50.16 28.85 13.37
N GLY A 74 -50.36 27.61 12.89
CA GLY A 74 -50.79 27.34 11.52
C GLY A 74 -49.66 27.26 10.50
N ALA A 75 -48.39 27.11 10.93
CA ALA A 75 -47.30 26.79 10.02
C ALA A 75 -47.57 25.42 9.35
N ASP A 76 -47.78 25.41 8.02
CA ASP A 76 -47.96 24.17 7.27
C ASP A 76 -46.60 23.44 7.17
N PRO A 77 -46.41 22.28 7.82
CA PRO A 77 -45.15 21.55 7.80
C PRO A 77 -44.81 21.00 6.41
N ARG A 78 -45.73 21.08 5.44
CA ARG A 78 -45.50 20.70 4.04
C ARG A 78 -44.95 21.85 3.21
N ILE A 79 -45.01 23.09 3.71
CA ILE A 79 -44.45 24.29 3.09
C ILE A 79 -43.10 24.58 3.75
N ILE A 80 -42.21 23.60 3.74
CA ILE A 80 -40.82 23.81 4.11
C ILE A 80 -40.14 24.50 2.92
N ARG A 81 -39.93 25.81 3.04
CA ARG A 81 -38.82 26.49 2.36
C ARG A 81 -37.68 26.69 3.35
N CYS A 82 -37.21 25.59 3.96
CA CYS A 82 -35.83 25.58 4.41
C CYS A 82 -35.00 25.50 3.12
N PRO A 83 -34.20 26.53 2.76
CA PRO A 83 -33.45 26.47 1.50
C PRO A 83 -32.48 25.27 1.50
N GLN A 84 -32.11 24.77 2.68
CA GLN A 84 -31.14 23.70 2.88
C GLN A 84 -31.80 22.31 2.88
N PRO A 85 -31.22 21.33 2.17
CA PRO A 85 -31.64 19.93 2.24
C PRO A 85 -31.61 19.37 3.68
N PRO A 86 -32.59 18.54 4.09
CA PRO A 86 -32.65 17.99 5.45
C PRO A 86 -31.37 17.22 5.86
N LEU A 87 -30.80 16.45 4.92
CA LEU A 87 -29.55 15.72 5.16
C LEU A 87 -28.33 16.63 5.29
N PHE A 88 -28.30 17.75 4.57
CA PHE A 88 -27.27 18.76 4.73
C PHE A 88 -27.28 19.31 6.16
N MET A 89 -28.47 19.59 6.71
CA MET A 89 -28.62 20.05 8.09
C MET A 89 -28.26 18.98 9.13
N ALA A 90 -28.62 17.72 8.90
CA ALA A 90 -28.23 16.62 9.77
C ALA A 90 -26.70 16.44 9.82
N ALA A 91 -26.02 16.61 8.68
CA ALA A 91 -24.57 16.57 8.59
C ALA A 91 -23.91 17.74 9.35
N VAL A 92 -24.41 18.96 9.17
CA VAL A 92 -23.94 20.16 9.91
C VAL A 92 -24.19 20.05 11.41
N ALA A 93 -25.29 19.42 11.81
CA ALA A 93 -25.64 19.20 13.22
C ALA A 93 -24.80 18.09 13.88
N GLY A 94 -24.00 17.32 13.14
CA GLY A 94 -23.18 16.25 13.70
C GLY A 94 -23.98 15.02 14.14
N CYS A 95 -25.19 14.79 13.61
CA CYS A 95 -26.10 13.76 14.11
C CYS A 95 -26.24 12.58 13.12
N PRO A 96 -25.48 11.47 13.31
CA PRO A 96 -25.52 10.31 12.41
C PRO A 96 -26.87 9.57 12.46
N ASP A 97 -27.53 9.53 13.62
CA ASP A 97 -28.84 8.87 13.76
C ASP A 97 -29.91 9.58 12.92
N LEU A 98 -29.89 10.92 12.96
CA LEU A 98 -30.79 11.73 12.14
C LEU A 98 -30.53 11.53 10.64
N VAL A 99 -29.28 11.36 10.22
CA VAL A 99 -28.94 11.00 8.83
C VAL A 99 -29.64 9.69 8.46
N GLN A 100 -29.47 8.64 9.26
CA GLN A 100 -30.05 7.33 8.96
C GLN A 100 -31.58 7.39 8.90
N ASP A 101 -32.22 8.09 9.83
CA ASP A 101 -33.68 8.18 9.88
C ASP A 101 -34.26 8.98 8.71
N LEU A 102 -33.63 10.08 8.32
CA LEU A 102 -34.04 10.85 7.14
C LEU A 102 -33.95 10.01 5.86
N VAL A 103 -32.87 9.22 5.69
CA VAL A 103 -32.72 8.33 4.53
C VAL A 103 -33.76 7.22 4.54
N LYS A 104 -34.06 6.61 5.69
CA LYS A 104 -35.15 5.62 5.83
C LYS A 104 -36.50 6.19 5.41
N HIS A 105 -36.72 7.48 5.62
CA HIS A 105 -37.93 8.20 5.23
C HIS A 105 -37.89 8.76 3.79
N GLY A 106 -36.90 8.38 2.98
CA GLY A 106 -36.83 8.67 1.55
C GLY A 106 -36.06 9.92 1.16
N ALA A 107 -35.26 10.51 2.07
CA ALA A 107 -34.34 11.59 1.72
C ALA A 107 -33.26 11.09 0.74
N ASP A 108 -33.00 11.87 -0.32
CA ASP A 108 -31.93 11.57 -1.27
C ASP A 108 -30.56 11.92 -0.69
N VAL A 109 -29.74 10.90 -0.46
CA VAL A 109 -28.40 11.02 0.15
C VAL A 109 -27.45 11.88 -0.67
N ASN A 110 -27.68 11.96 -1.99
CA ASN A 110 -26.82 12.69 -2.91
C ASN A 110 -27.42 14.05 -3.32
N GLU A 111 -28.47 14.51 -2.63
CA GLU A 111 -29.03 15.85 -2.85
C GLU A 111 -27.97 16.92 -2.55
N VAL A 112 -27.73 17.77 -3.54
CA VAL A 112 -26.80 18.90 -3.45
C VAL A 112 -27.53 20.17 -3.07
N TYR A 113 -26.86 21.04 -2.32
CA TYR A 113 -27.40 22.35 -1.95
C TYR A 113 -26.82 23.46 -2.86
N PRO A 114 -27.59 23.99 -3.84
CA PRO A 114 -27.07 24.93 -4.84
C PRO A 114 -26.48 26.21 -4.23
N GLN A 115 -27.03 26.67 -3.10
CA GLN A 115 -26.58 27.88 -2.42
C GLN A 115 -25.34 27.66 -1.54
N ALA A 116 -24.87 26.42 -1.39
CA ALA A 116 -23.60 26.09 -0.73
C ALA A 116 -22.67 25.37 -1.71
N TYR A 117 -22.40 25.99 -2.87
CA TYR A 117 -21.47 25.48 -3.88
C TYR A 117 -21.84 24.08 -4.42
N GLU A 118 -23.13 23.74 -4.42
CA GLU A 118 -23.62 22.40 -4.78
C GLU A 118 -23.02 21.28 -3.92
N TYR A 119 -22.79 21.57 -2.63
CA TYR A 119 -22.32 20.56 -1.70
C TYR A 119 -23.46 19.61 -1.33
N SER A 120 -23.17 18.31 -1.39
CA SER A 120 -23.94 17.25 -0.75
C SER A 120 -23.69 17.23 0.77
N ALA A 121 -24.50 16.44 1.49
CA ALA A 121 -24.30 16.19 2.91
C ALA A 121 -22.91 15.59 3.21
N LEU A 122 -22.37 14.75 2.32
CA LEU A 122 -21.04 14.18 2.49
C LEU A 122 -19.93 15.22 2.30
N ASP A 123 -20.07 16.13 1.33
CA ASP A 123 -19.07 17.17 1.06
C ASP A 123 -18.88 18.09 2.26
N ILE A 124 -19.99 18.53 2.88
CA ILE A 124 -19.93 19.41 4.04
C ILE A 124 -19.39 18.68 5.28
N ALA A 125 -19.77 17.41 5.50
CA ALA A 125 -19.21 16.60 6.58
C ALA A 125 -17.70 16.45 6.41
N VAL A 126 -17.24 16.04 5.23
CA VAL A 126 -15.80 15.94 4.93
C VAL A 126 -15.10 17.29 5.05
N SER A 127 -15.74 18.40 4.70
CA SER A 127 -15.16 19.75 4.79
C SER A 127 -15.10 20.29 6.22
N ALA A 128 -15.96 19.82 7.14
CA ALA A 128 -15.98 20.25 8.54
C ALA A 128 -14.71 19.86 9.33
N PRO A 129 -14.42 20.50 10.48
CA PRO A 129 -13.27 20.16 11.32
C PRO A 129 -13.21 18.66 11.67
N VAL A 130 -11.99 18.14 11.83
CA VAL A 130 -11.77 16.73 12.15
C VAL A 130 -12.25 16.46 13.59
N SER A 131 -13.24 15.60 13.75
CA SER A 131 -13.78 15.18 15.06
C SER A 131 -14.40 13.78 14.97
N TYR A 132 -14.60 13.14 16.13
CA TYR A 132 -15.30 11.85 16.20
C TYR A 132 -16.76 11.93 15.72
N GLU A 133 -17.44 13.04 16.02
CA GLU A 133 -18.81 13.30 15.57
C GLU A 133 -18.86 13.35 14.05
N ASN A 134 -17.93 14.08 13.43
CA ASN A 134 -17.80 14.18 11.99
C ASN A 134 -17.52 12.80 11.36
N LEU A 135 -16.57 12.04 11.90
CA LEU A 135 -16.27 10.68 11.42
C LEU A 135 -17.52 9.77 11.45
N SER A 136 -18.34 9.89 12.50
CA SER A 136 -19.56 9.11 12.65
C SER A 136 -20.63 9.51 11.63
N VAL A 137 -20.78 10.80 11.34
CA VAL A 137 -21.66 11.31 10.28
C VAL A 137 -21.20 10.84 8.90
N ILE A 138 -19.91 10.94 8.59
CA ILE A 138 -19.34 10.46 7.32
C ILE A 138 -19.60 8.97 7.14
N ARG A 139 -19.38 8.17 8.18
CA ARG A 139 -19.69 6.74 8.17
C ARG A 139 -21.17 6.50 7.86
N ALA A 140 -22.08 7.16 8.55
CA ALA A 140 -23.52 7.00 8.35
C ALA A 140 -23.94 7.37 6.91
N LEU A 141 -23.44 8.49 6.38
CA LEU A 141 -23.72 8.93 5.01
C LEU A 141 -23.22 7.91 3.98
N LEU A 142 -21.98 7.43 4.12
CA LEU A 142 -21.39 6.44 3.22
C LEU A 142 -22.11 5.09 3.29
N GLU A 143 -22.53 4.64 4.48
CA GLU A 143 -23.35 3.43 4.67
C GLU A 143 -24.74 3.57 4.05
N CYS A 144 -25.29 4.79 4.03
CA CYS A 144 -26.55 5.12 3.35
C CYS A 144 -26.41 5.25 1.82
N GLY A 145 -25.19 5.14 1.26
CA GLY A 145 -24.97 5.19 -0.19
C GLY A 145 -24.62 6.58 -0.74
N ALA A 146 -24.08 7.48 0.10
CA ALA A 146 -23.50 8.73 -0.37
C ALA A 146 -22.37 8.46 -1.37
N ASN A 147 -22.33 9.24 -2.46
CA ASN A 147 -21.32 9.14 -3.50
C ASN A 147 -20.00 9.80 -3.05
N PRO A 148 -18.93 9.04 -2.81
CA PRO A 148 -17.66 9.59 -2.34
C PRO A 148 -16.80 10.20 -3.45
N ASP A 149 -17.17 10.04 -4.73
CA ASP A 149 -16.43 10.58 -5.89
C ASP A 149 -16.94 11.96 -6.34
N HIS A 150 -17.83 12.57 -5.55
CA HIS A 150 -18.29 13.93 -5.83
C HIS A 150 -17.11 14.93 -5.82
N ARG A 151 -17.17 15.92 -6.73
CA ARG A 151 -16.11 16.91 -6.95
C ARG A 151 -16.55 18.21 -6.32
N LEU A 152 -15.77 18.70 -5.35
CA LEU A 152 -16.05 19.95 -4.66
C LEU A 152 -15.90 21.11 -5.64
N LYS A 153 -16.85 22.04 -5.64
CA LYS A 153 -16.71 23.29 -6.40
C LYS A 153 -15.82 24.27 -5.66
N ILE A 154 -14.89 24.87 -6.38
CA ILE A 154 -14.04 25.96 -5.86
C ILE A 154 -14.77 27.28 -6.15
N PRO A 155 -14.89 28.19 -5.19
CA PRO A 155 -15.39 29.54 -5.46
C PRO A 155 -14.51 30.23 -6.50
N GLU A 156 -15.10 30.84 -7.54
CA GLU A 156 -14.37 31.51 -8.64
C GLU A 156 -13.33 32.54 -8.18
N THR A 157 -13.45 33.07 -6.97
CA THR A 157 -12.50 34.02 -6.36
C THR A 157 -11.20 33.38 -5.87
N ALA A 158 -11.09 32.05 -5.86
CA ALA A 158 -9.93 31.29 -5.39
C ALA A 158 -9.16 30.57 -6.51
N SER A 159 -9.58 30.68 -7.77
CA SER A 159 -8.79 30.20 -8.91
C SER A 159 -7.58 31.12 -9.11
N PRO A 160 -6.32 30.62 -9.15
CA PRO A 160 -5.22 31.43 -9.66
C PRO A 160 -5.53 31.79 -11.12
N SER A 161 -5.34 33.07 -11.48
CA SER A 161 -5.63 33.62 -12.80
C SER A 161 -4.98 32.81 -13.94
N PRO A 162 -5.57 32.82 -15.16
CA PRO A 162 -4.97 32.16 -16.32
C PRO A 162 -3.77 33.00 -16.78
N THR A 163 -2.57 32.70 -16.30
CA THR A 163 -1.35 33.22 -16.91
C THR A 163 -0.99 32.40 -18.14
N ALA A 164 -1.22 33.03 -19.29
CA ALA A 164 -0.69 32.79 -20.64
C ALA A 164 -1.37 31.73 -21.53
N PRO A 165 -1.72 32.08 -22.78
CA PRO A 165 -2.23 31.15 -23.77
C PRO A 165 -1.06 30.38 -24.39
N SER A 166 -0.95 29.08 -24.11
CA SER A 166 -0.24 28.16 -24.99
C SER A 166 -1.25 27.27 -25.69
N ALA A 167 -1.06 27.14 -27.00
CA ALA A 167 -2.03 26.64 -27.94
C ALA A 167 -2.39 25.15 -27.72
N THR A 168 -3.66 24.85 -28.05
CA THR A 168 -4.19 23.52 -28.41
C THR A 168 -4.17 22.44 -27.34
N SER A 169 -5.18 22.44 -26.47
CA SER A 169 -5.83 21.20 -26.00
C SER A 169 -7.33 21.47 -25.76
N PRO A 170 -8.21 20.50 -25.99
CA PRO A 170 -9.65 20.72 -25.94
C PRO A 170 -10.13 20.85 -24.48
N GLU A 171 -10.94 21.87 -24.22
CA GLU A 171 -11.91 22.01 -23.12
C GLU A 171 -11.70 21.11 -21.90
N ILE A 172 -10.73 21.45 -21.03
CA ILE A 172 -10.68 20.90 -19.67
C ILE A 172 -11.65 21.74 -18.83
N ILE A 173 -12.85 21.23 -18.62
CA ILE A 173 -13.68 21.66 -17.49
C ILE A 173 -12.85 21.34 -16.23
N ASP A 174 -12.34 22.36 -15.55
CA ASP A 174 -11.52 22.19 -14.34
C ASP A 174 -12.39 21.59 -13.22
N ALA A 175 -12.41 20.26 -13.17
CA ALA A 175 -13.16 19.51 -12.17
C ALA A 175 -12.47 19.68 -10.81
N GLY A 176 -13.12 20.37 -9.88
CA GLY A 176 -12.56 20.71 -8.57
C GLY A 176 -12.14 19.51 -7.70
N PRO A 177 -11.61 19.75 -6.49
CA PRO A 177 -10.94 18.73 -5.71
C PRO A 177 -11.89 17.59 -5.32
N THR A 178 -11.36 16.36 -5.31
CA THR A 178 -12.07 15.21 -4.74
C THR A 178 -12.12 15.32 -3.20
N LEU A 179 -13.00 14.55 -2.55
CA LEU A 179 -13.02 14.44 -1.09
C LEU A 179 -11.67 14.02 -0.48
N LEU A 180 -10.92 13.11 -1.10
CA LEU A 180 -9.60 12.70 -0.62
C LEU A 180 -8.59 13.86 -0.61
N HIS A 181 -8.53 14.66 -1.68
CA HIS A 181 -7.74 15.89 -1.73
C HIS A 181 -8.12 16.86 -0.60
N ALA A 182 -9.40 17.01 -0.30
CA ALA A 182 -9.87 17.88 0.78
C ALA A 182 -9.39 17.38 2.14
N VAL A 183 -9.56 16.08 2.44
CA VAL A 183 -9.08 15.47 3.70
C VAL A 183 -7.56 15.62 3.84
N LEU A 184 -6.79 15.35 2.78
CA LEU A 184 -5.33 15.46 2.80
C LEU A 184 -4.85 16.90 2.96
N SER A 185 -5.59 17.89 2.47
CA SER A 185 -5.23 19.31 2.52
C SER A 185 -5.54 19.97 3.86
N LYS A 186 -6.32 19.32 4.75
CA LYS A 186 -6.65 19.86 6.07
C LYS A 186 -5.39 20.10 6.90
N LYS A 187 -5.31 21.30 7.48
CA LYS A 187 -4.38 21.61 8.56
C LYS A 187 -5.01 21.09 9.85
N ILE A 188 -4.29 20.23 10.55
CA ILE A 188 -4.66 19.77 11.89
C ILE A 188 -3.88 20.66 12.83
N ASP A 189 -4.55 21.68 13.36
CA ASP A 189 -3.96 22.59 14.34
C ASP A 189 -4.00 21.90 15.70
N ILE A 190 -2.83 21.43 16.12
CA ILE A 190 -2.68 20.71 17.39
C ILE A 190 -2.49 21.74 18.49
N ALA A 191 -3.42 21.79 19.45
CA ALA A 191 -3.26 22.60 20.65
C ALA A 191 -2.27 21.96 21.65
N ASP A 192 -2.20 20.63 21.68
CA ASP A 192 -1.32 19.83 22.53
C ASP A 192 -0.58 18.76 21.70
N PRO A 193 0.75 18.82 21.53
CA PRO A 193 1.52 17.91 20.66
C PRO A 193 1.35 16.41 20.95
N ASP A 194 0.84 16.03 22.12
CA ASP A 194 0.54 14.62 22.46
C ASP A 194 -0.87 14.17 22.00
N ASP A 195 -1.72 15.06 21.48
CA ASP A 195 -3.05 14.74 20.93
C ASP A 195 -2.94 14.21 19.48
N THR A 196 -2.40 13.00 19.34
CA THR A 196 -2.23 12.30 18.05
C THR A 196 -3.53 11.75 17.47
N HIS A 197 -4.61 11.80 18.26
CA HIS A 197 -5.88 11.19 17.93
C HIS A 197 -6.55 11.82 16.69
N LEU A 198 -6.34 13.11 16.41
CA LEU A 198 -6.85 13.76 15.20
C LEU A 198 -6.24 13.20 13.91
N PHE A 199 -4.98 12.72 13.95
CA PHE A 199 -4.38 12.03 12.82
C PHE A 199 -5.05 10.67 12.59
N GLU A 200 -5.33 9.92 13.66
CA GLU A 200 -6.05 8.65 13.55
C GLU A 200 -7.46 8.83 12.97
N ILE A 201 -8.17 9.89 13.34
CA ILE A 201 -9.48 10.20 12.75
C ILE A 201 -9.32 10.45 11.25
N ARG A 202 -8.35 11.29 10.85
CA ARG A 202 -8.11 11.58 9.42
C ARG A 202 -7.81 10.31 8.64
N ASP A 203 -6.99 9.43 9.21
CA ASP A 203 -6.59 8.17 8.58
C ASP A 203 -7.82 7.25 8.42
N LYS A 204 -8.68 7.16 9.46
CA LYS A 204 -9.98 6.46 9.40
C LYS A 204 -10.95 7.08 8.38
N MET A 205 -10.94 8.40 8.19
CA MET A 205 -11.75 9.06 7.15
C MET A 205 -11.29 8.63 5.76
N ILE A 206 -9.97 8.59 5.50
CA ILE A 206 -9.40 8.13 4.24
C ILE A 206 -9.79 6.66 4.00
N GLU A 207 -9.63 5.80 5.00
CA GLU A 207 -10.02 4.38 4.92
C GLU A 207 -11.51 4.21 4.57
N LEU A 208 -12.39 4.97 5.21
CA LEU A 208 -13.83 4.95 4.93
C LEU A 208 -14.14 5.37 3.50
N LEU A 209 -13.57 6.48 3.03
CA LEU A 209 -13.78 6.95 1.66
C LEU A 209 -13.30 5.91 0.63
N LEU A 210 -12.11 5.34 0.83
CA LEU A 210 -11.59 4.28 -0.03
C LEU A 210 -12.47 3.03 -0.02
N LYS A 211 -12.92 2.59 1.16
CA LYS A 211 -13.81 1.42 1.33
C LYS A 211 -15.12 1.60 0.58
N HIS A 212 -15.68 2.81 0.56
CA HIS A 212 -16.93 3.13 -0.15
C HIS A 212 -16.73 3.52 -1.62
N GLY A 213 -15.49 3.54 -2.12
CA GLY A 213 -15.20 3.60 -3.56
C GLY A 213 -14.71 4.94 -4.06
N CYS A 214 -14.30 5.86 -3.18
CA CYS A 214 -13.60 7.06 -3.60
C CYS A 214 -12.33 6.70 -4.37
N ASN A 215 -12.22 7.14 -5.62
CA ASN A 215 -11.09 6.82 -6.47
C ASN A 215 -9.88 7.70 -6.12
N PRO A 216 -8.78 7.12 -5.63
CA PRO A 216 -7.63 7.89 -5.18
C PRO A 216 -6.70 8.35 -6.32
N ILE A 217 -6.91 7.83 -7.54
CA ILE A 217 -6.09 8.13 -8.73
C ILE A 217 -6.61 9.37 -9.47
N THR A 218 -7.89 9.71 -9.27
CA THR A 218 -8.51 10.88 -9.86
C THR A 218 -7.71 12.14 -9.56
N GLN A 219 -7.31 12.86 -10.62
CA GLN A 219 -6.42 14.01 -10.51
C GLN A 219 -7.21 15.32 -10.37
N TYR A 220 -6.63 16.26 -9.61
CA TYR A 220 -7.03 17.64 -9.47
C TYR A 220 -5.75 18.50 -9.50
N ASN A 221 -5.72 19.54 -10.35
CA ASN A 221 -4.49 20.30 -10.67
C ASN A 221 -3.29 19.40 -11.01
N GLY A 222 -3.56 18.30 -11.73
CA GLY A 222 -2.52 17.38 -12.17
C GLY A 222 -1.91 16.49 -11.10
N VAL A 223 -2.51 16.45 -9.92
CA VAL A 223 -2.05 15.66 -8.78
C VAL A 223 -3.21 14.77 -8.35
N SER A 224 -2.96 13.48 -8.17
CA SER A 224 -3.92 12.56 -7.55
C SER A 224 -3.81 12.59 -6.03
N ALA A 225 -4.83 12.08 -5.33
CA ALA A 225 -4.79 11.99 -3.87
C ALA A 225 -3.62 11.12 -3.38
N VAL A 226 -3.30 10.04 -4.11
CA VAL A 226 -2.12 9.20 -3.83
C VAL A 226 -0.83 10.00 -4.00
N ASP A 227 -0.69 10.75 -5.09
CA ASP A 227 0.51 11.56 -5.37
C ASP A 227 0.73 12.63 -4.28
N LEU A 228 -0.36 13.26 -3.82
CA LEU A 228 -0.34 14.21 -2.71
C LEU A 228 0.06 13.53 -1.38
N ALA A 229 -0.47 12.34 -1.09
CA ALA A 229 -0.10 11.58 0.10
C ALA A 229 1.40 11.22 0.11
N MET A 230 1.94 10.77 -1.03
CA MET A 230 3.37 10.47 -1.20
C MET A 230 4.26 11.67 -0.86
N ASN A 231 3.85 12.88 -1.22
CA ASN A 231 4.62 14.10 -0.94
C ASN A 231 4.49 14.58 0.53
N LYS A 232 3.46 14.15 1.26
CA LYS A 232 3.20 14.57 2.64
C LYS A 232 3.85 13.64 3.67
N CYS A 233 3.51 12.35 3.62
CA CYS A 233 3.93 11.37 4.63
C CYS A 233 3.72 9.93 4.10
N LEU A 234 4.72 9.06 4.31
CA LEU A 234 4.63 7.66 3.88
C LEU A 234 3.58 6.86 4.65
N ASP A 235 3.29 7.20 5.91
CA ASP A 235 2.26 6.52 6.70
C ASP A 235 0.86 6.73 6.09
N LEU A 236 0.57 7.96 5.63
CA LEU A 236 -0.65 8.27 4.89
C LEU A 236 -0.71 7.52 3.57
N PHE A 237 0.40 7.49 2.84
CA PHE A 237 0.50 6.76 1.59
C PHE A 237 0.23 5.26 1.78
N ASP A 238 0.70 4.68 2.88
CA ASP A 238 0.51 3.27 3.23
C ASP A 238 -0.98 2.87 3.34
N ILE A 239 -1.86 3.80 3.72
CA ILE A 239 -3.33 3.59 3.74
C ILE A 239 -3.83 3.31 2.31
N PHE A 240 -3.38 4.09 1.33
CA PHE A 240 -3.76 3.92 -0.07
C PHE A 240 -3.20 2.61 -0.63
N VAL A 241 -1.97 2.24 -0.28
CA VAL A 241 -1.32 1.00 -0.73
C VAL A 241 -2.06 -0.24 -0.22
N LYS A 242 -2.55 -0.21 1.02
CA LYS A 242 -3.29 -1.34 1.63
C LYS A 242 -4.72 -1.47 1.11
N SER A 243 -5.28 -0.42 0.52
CA SER A 243 -6.65 -0.46 -0.01
C SER A 243 -6.74 -1.27 -1.30
N PRO A 244 -7.60 -2.32 -1.37
CA PRO A 244 -7.73 -3.18 -2.55
C PRO A 244 -8.35 -2.50 -3.76
N ARG A 245 -8.94 -1.31 -3.59
CA ARG A 245 -9.54 -0.52 -4.68
C ARG A 245 -8.57 0.46 -5.33
N THR A 246 -7.38 0.66 -4.75
CA THR A 246 -6.35 1.53 -5.31
C THR A 246 -5.63 0.83 -6.45
N ASP A 247 -5.70 1.39 -7.65
CA ASP A 247 -4.87 0.91 -8.77
C ASP A 247 -3.43 1.45 -8.65
N LEU A 248 -2.52 0.60 -8.16
CA LEU A 248 -1.11 0.97 -7.97
C LEU A 248 -0.33 1.15 -9.28
N ASN A 249 -0.91 0.78 -10.42
CA ASN A 249 -0.28 0.85 -11.74
C ASN A 249 -0.79 2.02 -12.59
N ALA A 250 -1.75 2.80 -12.06
CA ALA A 250 -2.32 3.94 -12.77
C ALA A 250 -1.40 5.16 -12.76
N ILE A 251 -1.71 6.11 -13.65
CA ILE A 251 -1.03 7.41 -13.75
C ILE A 251 -1.50 8.32 -12.63
N ILE A 252 -0.59 8.81 -11.80
CA ILE A 252 -0.89 9.54 -10.56
C ILE A 252 -0.68 11.05 -10.66
N ASN A 253 -0.04 11.55 -11.72
CA ASN A 253 0.24 12.97 -11.90
C ASN A 253 0.38 13.38 -13.38
N ASP A 254 0.45 14.69 -13.63
CA ASP A 254 0.62 15.31 -14.96
C ASP A 254 1.93 14.96 -15.67
N LEU A 255 2.93 14.48 -14.92
CA LEU A 255 4.17 13.97 -15.50
C LEU A 255 3.98 12.53 -16.03
N ASN A 256 2.75 12.03 -16.16
CA ASN A 256 2.43 10.68 -16.61
C ASN A 256 3.13 9.57 -15.81
N GLN A 257 3.48 9.84 -14.54
CA GLN A 257 4.18 8.87 -13.71
C GLN A 257 3.19 7.90 -13.08
N THR A 258 3.61 6.65 -12.91
CA THR A 258 3.00 5.72 -11.95
C THR A 258 3.69 5.86 -10.60
N ILE A 259 3.11 5.26 -9.55
CA ILE A 259 3.71 5.23 -8.20
C ILE A 259 5.15 4.73 -8.23
N LEU A 260 5.42 3.62 -8.93
CA LEU A 260 6.77 3.06 -9.04
C LEU A 260 7.72 4.02 -9.78
N VAL A 261 7.27 4.69 -10.83
CA VAL A 261 8.10 5.70 -11.52
C VAL A 261 8.47 6.83 -10.58
N LYS A 262 7.50 7.37 -9.83
CA LYS A 262 7.75 8.44 -8.85
C LYS A 262 8.73 8.01 -7.77
N MET A 263 8.64 6.78 -7.25
CA MET A 263 9.59 6.22 -6.27
C MET A 263 11.05 6.18 -6.79
N PHE A 264 11.25 6.08 -8.10
CA PHE A 264 12.57 6.12 -8.75
C PHE A 264 12.91 7.48 -9.39
N TYR A 265 12.01 8.46 -9.33
CA TYR A 265 12.28 9.81 -9.80
C TYR A 265 13.24 10.52 -8.84
N LEU A 266 14.40 10.98 -9.33
CA LEU A 266 15.52 11.39 -8.49
C LEU A 266 15.21 12.42 -7.39
N PRO A 267 14.45 13.51 -7.64
CA PRO A 267 14.07 14.46 -6.59
C PRO A 267 13.29 13.82 -5.44
N PHE A 268 12.32 12.97 -5.76
CA PHE A 268 11.49 12.28 -4.76
C PHE A 268 12.22 11.11 -4.11
N CYS A 269 12.96 10.35 -4.89
CA CYS A 269 13.79 9.26 -4.42
C CYS A 269 14.71 9.76 -3.29
N LYS A 270 15.43 10.86 -3.50
CA LYS A 270 16.35 11.45 -2.50
C LYS A 270 15.68 11.94 -1.21
N SER A 271 14.38 12.24 -1.22
CA SER A 271 13.70 12.73 -0.01
C SER A 271 13.38 11.63 0.99
N ILE A 272 13.45 10.36 0.60
CA ILE A 272 13.06 9.22 1.44
C ILE A 272 14.31 8.46 1.94
N PRO A 273 14.43 8.17 3.25
CA PRO A 273 15.47 7.29 3.78
C PRO A 273 15.43 5.89 3.17
N LEU A 274 16.59 5.27 2.98
CA LEU A 274 16.71 3.96 2.31
C LEU A 274 15.80 2.89 2.95
N THR A 275 15.83 2.73 4.28
CA THR A 275 15.06 1.69 4.98
C THR A 275 13.56 1.81 4.73
N GLU A 276 13.01 3.02 4.87
CA GLU A 276 11.61 3.33 4.60
C GLU A 276 11.26 3.10 3.13
N ARG A 277 12.16 3.49 2.21
CA ARG A 277 11.97 3.25 0.77
C ARG A 277 11.90 1.77 0.44
N LEU A 278 12.81 0.96 0.98
CA LEU A 278 12.84 -0.49 0.74
C LEU A 278 11.58 -1.15 1.29
N GLN A 279 11.11 -0.75 2.47
CA GLN A 279 9.85 -1.25 3.04
C GLN A 279 8.66 -0.86 2.17
N THR A 280 8.59 0.40 1.74
CA THR A 280 7.52 0.93 0.88
C THR A 280 7.49 0.20 -0.47
N LEU A 281 8.65 0.02 -1.12
CA LEU A 281 8.76 -0.73 -2.38
C LEU A 281 8.32 -2.18 -2.20
N THR A 282 8.72 -2.82 -1.10
CA THR A 282 8.30 -4.19 -0.77
C THR A 282 6.77 -4.26 -0.63
N ASN A 283 6.16 -3.31 0.09
CA ASN A 283 4.70 -3.21 0.22
C ASN A 283 4.03 -2.99 -1.14
N LEU A 284 4.50 -2.07 -1.97
CA LEU A 284 3.92 -1.81 -3.28
C LEU A 284 3.87 -3.07 -4.15
N LEU A 285 4.97 -3.83 -4.18
CA LEU A 285 5.07 -5.06 -4.96
C LEU A 285 4.21 -6.19 -4.36
N LEU A 286 4.08 -6.22 -3.02
CA LEU A 286 3.17 -7.11 -2.28
C LEU A 286 1.68 -6.83 -2.59
N TYR A 287 1.32 -5.57 -2.84
CA TYR A 287 -0.07 -5.13 -3.05
C TYR A 287 -0.43 -4.93 -4.53
N GLY A 288 0.47 -5.26 -5.47
CA GLY A 288 0.11 -5.41 -6.87
C GLY A 288 0.69 -4.37 -7.83
N ALA A 289 1.67 -3.58 -7.39
CA ALA A 289 2.47 -2.76 -8.29
C ALA A 289 3.33 -3.67 -9.20
N ASP A 290 3.30 -3.43 -10.51
CA ASP A 290 3.96 -4.25 -11.51
C ASP A 290 5.10 -3.48 -12.20
N PRO A 291 6.37 -3.81 -11.90
CA PRO A 291 7.52 -3.12 -12.48
C PRO A 291 7.79 -3.48 -13.95
N LEU A 292 7.10 -4.49 -14.51
CA LEU A 292 7.28 -4.95 -15.89
C LEU A 292 6.37 -4.24 -16.89
N LEU A 293 5.40 -3.44 -16.41
CA LEU A 293 4.54 -2.65 -17.27
C LEU A 293 5.34 -1.50 -17.92
N LYS A 294 4.92 -1.12 -19.13
CA LYS A 294 5.38 0.12 -19.76
C LYS A 294 5.06 1.30 -18.85
N CYS A 295 5.94 2.29 -18.83
CA CYS A 295 5.78 3.45 -17.97
C CYS A 295 6.27 4.72 -18.68
N GLN A 296 5.87 5.87 -18.17
CA GLN A 296 6.17 7.18 -18.75
C GLN A 296 6.72 8.13 -17.69
N ASN A 297 7.46 9.14 -18.16
CA ASN A 297 7.85 10.31 -17.37
C ASN A 297 7.90 11.53 -18.29
N GLY A 298 6.91 12.41 -18.16
CA GLY A 298 6.60 13.47 -19.11
C GLY A 298 6.15 12.88 -20.44
N ILE A 299 6.87 13.23 -21.51
CA ILE A 299 6.61 12.79 -22.88
C ILE A 299 7.35 11.48 -23.20
N GLU A 300 8.34 11.11 -22.39
CA GLU A 300 9.18 9.95 -22.66
C GLU A 300 8.51 8.65 -22.21
N GLU A 301 8.44 7.68 -23.12
CA GLU A 301 7.95 6.33 -22.84
C GLU A 301 9.10 5.34 -22.65
N TYR A 302 8.90 4.40 -21.73
CA TYR A 302 9.86 3.38 -21.37
C TYR A 302 9.23 1.99 -21.47
N GLY A 303 10.01 1.03 -21.95
CA GLY A 303 9.56 -0.35 -22.09
C GLY A 303 9.14 -0.99 -20.77
N ASN A 304 9.79 -0.59 -19.67
CA ASN A 304 9.38 -0.85 -18.30
C ASN A 304 10.16 0.03 -17.30
N LEU A 305 9.87 -0.13 -16.00
CA LEU A 305 10.51 0.62 -14.91
C LEU A 305 12.06 0.53 -14.94
N PHE A 306 12.61 -0.64 -15.30
CA PHE A 306 14.05 -0.86 -15.26
C PHE A 306 14.80 -0.05 -16.33
N VAL A 307 14.16 0.19 -17.48
CA VAL A 307 14.72 1.08 -18.52
C VAL A 307 14.78 2.51 -17.98
N PHE A 308 13.67 3.00 -17.40
CA PHE A 308 13.61 4.32 -16.79
C PHE A 308 14.65 4.48 -15.67
N ALA A 309 14.65 3.58 -14.70
CA ALA A 309 15.49 3.69 -13.51
C ALA A 309 16.99 3.67 -13.84
N ARG A 310 17.40 2.90 -14.87
CA ARG A 310 18.80 2.88 -15.34
C ARG A 310 19.19 4.12 -16.12
N LYS A 311 18.26 4.69 -16.91
CA LYS A 311 18.49 5.98 -17.58
C LYS A 311 18.74 7.08 -16.53
N MET A 312 17.89 7.15 -15.50
CA MET A 312 18.07 8.10 -14.38
C MET A 312 19.44 7.95 -13.69
N LEU A 313 19.92 6.71 -13.49
CA LEU A 313 21.27 6.47 -12.96
C LEU A 313 22.37 6.95 -13.91
N SER A 314 22.25 6.64 -15.20
CA SER A 314 23.22 7.04 -16.22
C SER A 314 23.32 8.56 -16.33
N ASP A 315 22.20 9.28 -16.27
CA ASP A 315 22.16 10.75 -16.38
C ASP A 315 22.87 11.43 -15.20
N VAL A 316 22.84 10.82 -14.01
CA VAL A 316 23.60 11.28 -12.83
C VAL A 316 25.10 11.00 -12.99
N GLU A 317 25.48 9.88 -13.60
CA GLU A 317 26.88 9.55 -13.84
C GLU A 317 27.53 10.43 -14.92
N THR A 318 26.78 10.78 -15.98
CA THR A 318 27.26 11.64 -17.07
C THR A 318 27.41 13.08 -16.64
N THR A 319 26.45 13.62 -15.88
CA THR A 319 26.54 14.99 -15.31
C THR A 319 27.74 15.16 -14.36
N ARG A 320 28.15 14.10 -13.64
CA ARG A 320 29.41 14.14 -12.86
C ARG A 320 30.65 14.18 -13.74
N LYS A 321 30.67 13.39 -14.83
CA LYS A 321 31.82 13.33 -15.75
C LYS A 321 32.03 14.64 -16.50
N SER A 322 30.98 15.42 -16.77
CA SER A 322 31.10 16.73 -17.41
C SER A 322 31.55 17.86 -16.47
N VAL A 323 31.41 17.71 -15.15
CA VAL A 323 31.79 18.74 -14.16
C VAL A 323 33.28 18.69 -13.76
N ASN A 324 34.03 17.65 -14.16
CA ASN A 324 35.49 17.60 -13.98
C ASN A 324 36.20 17.59 -15.35
N PRO A 325 36.53 18.78 -15.89
CA PRO A 325 37.95 19.09 -16.06
C PRO A 325 38.26 20.61 -15.99
N ALA A 326 38.67 21.15 -14.84
CA ALA A 326 39.59 22.30 -14.73
C ALA A 326 39.95 22.64 -13.28
N ALA A 327 41.24 22.87 -13.05
CA ALA A 327 41.88 23.33 -11.81
C ALA A 327 41.85 22.30 -10.65
N VAL A 328 42.98 21.83 -10.13
CA VAL A 328 43.95 22.64 -9.40
C VAL A 328 45.38 22.17 -9.66
N LYS A 329 46.22 23.13 -10.08
CA LYS A 329 47.67 23.02 -10.15
C LYS A 329 48.26 22.86 -8.75
N LYS A 330 49.29 22.02 -8.66
CA LYS A 330 50.23 21.85 -7.53
C LYS A 330 50.64 23.18 -6.87
N SER A 331 50.64 23.18 -5.54
CA SER A 331 51.71 23.77 -4.73
C SER A 331 51.82 23.06 -3.38
N LYS A 332 53.06 22.69 -3.04
CA LYS A 332 53.52 22.06 -1.79
C LYS A 332 53.95 23.15 -0.81
N SER A 333 53.71 22.92 0.50
CA SER A 333 54.54 23.27 1.68
C SER A 333 53.62 23.50 2.90
N ASP A 334 53.89 23.21 4.16
CA ASP A 334 54.85 22.38 4.90
C ASP A 334 54.33 22.28 6.35
N ALA A 335 54.66 21.19 7.04
CA ALA A 335 54.90 21.00 8.48
C ALA A 335 53.94 21.53 9.62
N LYS A 336 53.50 20.55 10.46
CA LYS A 336 53.49 20.45 11.96
C LYS A 336 52.82 21.60 12.78
N THR A 337 52.03 21.42 13.87
CA THR A 337 52.06 20.46 14.99
C THR A 337 50.84 20.66 15.95
N LYS A 338 50.42 19.57 16.64
CA LYS A 338 49.92 19.44 18.04
C LYS A 338 48.54 20.01 18.53
N LYS A 339 47.66 19.02 18.80
CA LYS A 339 47.08 18.58 20.11
C LYS A 339 46.02 19.42 20.88
N ASP A 340 44.84 18.80 20.93
CA ASP A 340 43.91 18.54 22.06
C ASP A 340 43.38 19.66 22.96
N LYS A 341 42.04 19.87 22.92
CA LYS A 341 41.16 19.79 24.11
C LYS A 341 39.70 19.52 23.70
N LYS A 342 39.07 18.60 24.44
CA LYS A 342 37.67 18.11 24.36
C LYS A 342 36.66 19.19 24.78
N ASP A 343 35.46 19.19 24.19
CA ASP A 343 34.22 18.79 24.89
C ASP A 343 32.94 18.86 24.02
N ALA A 344 32.03 17.91 24.34
CA ALA A 344 30.59 17.79 24.06
C ALA A 344 30.07 17.25 22.69
N PRO A 345 29.08 16.32 22.70
CA PRO A 345 28.61 15.63 21.50
C PRO A 345 27.50 16.43 20.81
N SER A 346 27.80 16.97 19.63
CA SER A 346 26.77 17.49 18.74
C SER A 346 26.22 16.36 17.87
N LYS A 347 24.89 16.16 17.95
CA LYS A 347 24.11 15.36 16.99
C LYS A 347 24.26 15.98 15.60
N HIS A 348 25.27 15.59 14.84
CA HIS A 348 25.36 15.90 13.42
C HIS A 348 24.84 14.72 12.62
N GLY A 349 23.72 14.93 11.94
CA GLY A 349 23.31 14.11 10.81
C GLY A 349 24.47 14.02 9.84
N LEU A 350 24.90 12.79 9.57
CA LEU A 350 25.95 12.48 8.60
C LEU A 350 25.48 13.05 7.24
N LEU A 351 26.18 14.05 6.71
CA LEU A 351 25.98 14.46 5.32
C LEU A 351 26.31 13.24 4.45
N LYS A 352 25.28 12.54 3.96
CA LYS A 352 25.43 11.44 3.01
C LYS A 352 26.18 11.95 1.79
N THR A 353 27.24 11.26 1.42
CA THR A 353 28.01 11.61 0.23
C THR A 353 27.16 11.36 -1.01
N SER A 354 27.51 11.99 -2.13
CA SER A 354 26.82 11.74 -3.40
C SER A 354 26.91 10.27 -3.82
N ASP A 355 27.95 9.56 -3.40
CA ASP A 355 28.15 8.14 -3.67
C ASP A 355 27.22 7.25 -2.85
N ASP A 356 26.96 7.60 -1.59
CA ASP A 356 26.01 6.88 -0.72
C ASP A 356 24.59 6.90 -1.32
N ASN A 357 24.15 8.05 -1.84
CA ASN A 357 22.82 8.17 -2.46
C ASN A 357 22.67 7.33 -3.74
N GLN A 358 23.78 7.12 -4.48
CA GLN A 358 23.77 6.26 -5.66
C GLN A 358 23.76 4.78 -5.27
N GLY A 359 24.48 4.41 -4.20
CA GLY A 359 24.41 3.09 -3.58
C GLY A 359 22.99 2.74 -3.13
N ASP A 360 22.35 3.65 -2.39
CA ASP A 360 20.96 3.53 -1.92
C ASP A 360 19.99 3.31 -3.09
N TYR A 361 20.17 4.05 -4.19
CA TYR A 361 19.35 3.89 -5.40
C TYR A 361 19.56 2.52 -6.06
N LYS A 362 20.82 2.07 -6.21
CA LYS A 362 21.13 0.76 -6.79
C LYS A 362 20.55 -0.37 -5.96
N GLN A 363 20.62 -0.27 -4.64
CA GLN A 363 20.04 -1.27 -3.73
C GLN A 363 18.51 -1.32 -3.85
N ALA A 364 17.84 -0.17 -3.93
CA ALA A 364 16.41 -0.13 -4.20
C ALA A 364 16.06 -0.76 -5.56
N LEU A 365 16.86 -0.50 -6.59
CA LEU A 365 16.67 -1.11 -7.91
C LEU A 365 16.87 -2.63 -7.89
N GLU A 366 17.88 -3.13 -7.18
CA GLU A 366 18.15 -4.57 -7.02
C GLU A 366 16.99 -5.29 -6.34
N LEU A 367 16.43 -4.72 -5.26
CA LEU A 367 15.22 -5.24 -4.61
C LEU A 367 14.07 -5.42 -5.63
N VAL A 368 13.79 -4.38 -6.43
CA VAL A 368 12.69 -4.43 -7.40
C VAL A 368 12.98 -5.41 -8.54
N VAL A 369 14.25 -5.58 -8.94
CA VAL A 369 14.65 -6.63 -9.89
C VAL A 369 14.36 -8.02 -9.33
N ASP A 370 14.69 -8.27 -8.07
CA ASP A 370 14.44 -9.57 -7.42
C ASP A 370 12.93 -9.87 -7.32
N CYS A 371 12.12 -8.85 -7.02
CA CYS A 371 10.67 -8.99 -7.05
C CYS A 371 10.11 -9.24 -8.47
N ALA A 372 10.63 -8.55 -9.49
CA ALA A 372 10.22 -8.79 -10.88
C ALA A 372 10.58 -10.20 -11.35
N ARG A 373 11.72 -10.73 -10.91
CA ARG A 373 12.08 -12.13 -11.13
C ARG A 373 11.10 -13.08 -10.47
N LEU A 374 10.75 -12.85 -9.20
CA LEU A 374 9.75 -13.65 -8.52
C LEU A 374 8.41 -13.62 -9.26
N LEU A 375 7.99 -12.44 -9.73
CA LEU A 375 6.79 -12.28 -10.54
C LEU A 375 6.84 -13.10 -11.84
N TYR A 376 7.96 -13.06 -12.56
CA TYR A 376 8.19 -13.90 -13.75
C TYR A 376 8.09 -15.39 -13.37
N ILE A 377 8.78 -15.85 -12.33
CA ILE A 377 8.74 -17.24 -11.87
C ILE A 377 7.30 -17.68 -11.58
N ARG A 378 6.54 -16.87 -10.83
CA ARG A 378 5.15 -17.16 -10.50
C ARG A 378 4.26 -17.26 -11.75
N TRP A 379 4.43 -16.35 -12.70
CA TRP A 379 3.72 -16.40 -13.98
C TRP A 379 4.02 -17.70 -14.75
N LEU A 380 5.30 -18.06 -14.84
CA LEU A 380 5.73 -19.26 -15.56
C LEU A 380 5.18 -20.54 -14.90
N GLN A 381 5.24 -20.62 -13.58
CA GLN A 381 4.65 -21.71 -12.81
C GLN A 381 3.16 -21.82 -13.04
N ALA A 382 2.43 -20.70 -13.01
CA ALA A 382 1.01 -20.69 -13.26
C ALA A 382 0.65 -21.14 -14.68
N LYS A 383 1.45 -20.73 -15.67
CA LYS A 383 1.30 -21.16 -17.07
C LYS A 383 1.45 -22.68 -17.19
N LEU A 384 2.50 -23.26 -16.61
CA LEU A 384 2.73 -24.71 -16.59
C LEU A 384 1.64 -25.47 -15.83
N MET A 385 1.16 -24.91 -14.72
CA MET A 385 0.09 -25.49 -13.91
C MET A 385 -1.22 -25.53 -14.71
N LYS A 386 -1.62 -24.43 -15.33
CA LYS A 386 -2.82 -24.36 -16.19
C LYS A 386 -2.76 -25.35 -17.35
N GLU A 387 -1.63 -25.42 -18.06
CA GLU A 387 -1.42 -26.39 -19.14
C GLU A 387 -1.65 -27.83 -18.65
N LEU A 388 -1.10 -28.18 -17.48
CA LEU A 388 -1.26 -29.52 -16.93
C LEU A 388 -2.69 -29.78 -16.45
N ILE A 389 -3.34 -28.79 -15.82
CA ILE A 389 -4.74 -28.87 -15.40
C ILE A 389 -5.63 -29.16 -16.62
N ASP A 390 -5.42 -28.45 -17.74
CA ASP A 390 -6.21 -28.63 -18.96
C ASP A 390 -6.05 -30.06 -19.53
N ILE A 391 -4.82 -30.61 -19.51
CA ILE A 391 -4.54 -31.99 -19.92
C ILE A 391 -5.22 -33.00 -18.99
N VAL A 392 -5.11 -32.82 -17.67
CA VAL A 392 -5.74 -33.72 -16.69
C VAL A 392 -7.26 -33.66 -16.82
N ASN A 393 -7.83 -32.48 -16.99
CA ASN A 393 -9.27 -32.31 -17.19
C ASN A 393 -9.75 -33.04 -18.45
N LYS A 394 -9.01 -32.92 -19.57
CA LYS A 394 -9.30 -33.64 -20.81
C LYS A 394 -9.33 -35.16 -20.62
N TYR A 395 -8.46 -35.70 -19.76
CA TYR A 395 -8.35 -37.13 -19.48
C TYR A 395 -8.81 -37.53 -18.07
N ARG A 396 -9.78 -36.80 -17.48
CA ARG A 396 -10.22 -36.94 -16.06
C ARG A 396 -10.68 -38.34 -15.63
N HIS A 397 -11.01 -39.20 -16.60
CA HIS A 397 -11.44 -40.58 -16.40
C HIS A 397 -10.27 -41.56 -16.23
N ARG A 398 -9.05 -41.18 -16.66
CA ARG A 398 -7.85 -42.01 -16.55
C ARG A 398 -7.15 -41.75 -15.21
N SER A 399 -6.32 -42.69 -14.79
CA SER A 399 -5.41 -42.48 -13.66
C SER A 399 -4.21 -41.62 -14.08
N TRP A 400 -3.64 -40.87 -13.14
CA TRP A 400 -2.56 -39.92 -13.42
C TRP A 400 -1.35 -40.57 -14.10
N ASN A 401 -1.03 -41.83 -13.77
CA ASN A 401 0.07 -42.60 -14.35
C ASN A 401 -0.15 -42.97 -15.83
N MET A 402 -1.38 -42.84 -16.35
CA MET A 402 -1.66 -42.93 -17.78
C MET A 402 -1.59 -41.56 -18.45
N ILE A 403 -2.05 -40.50 -17.76
CA ILE A 403 -2.10 -39.13 -18.28
C ILE A 403 -0.69 -38.58 -18.54
N ILE A 404 0.33 -38.99 -17.76
CA ILE A 404 1.72 -38.58 -17.98
C ILE A 404 2.27 -38.86 -19.39
N LYS A 405 1.64 -39.75 -20.17
CA LYS A 405 2.03 -40.04 -21.55
C LYS A 405 1.64 -38.91 -22.51
N GLU A 406 0.53 -38.23 -22.23
CA GLU A 406 -0.08 -37.18 -23.06
C GLU A 406 0.61 -35.81 -22.88
N HIS A 407 1.28 -35.62 -21.75
CA HIS A 407 1.89 -34.34 -21.39
C HIS A 407 3.29 -34.18 -22.01
N LYS A 408 3.51 -33.10 -22.77
CA LYS A 408 4.77 -32.84 -23.49
C LYS A 408 5.85 -32.25 -22.59
N ASN A 409 5.50 -31.31 -21.71
CA ASN A 409 6.45 -30.49 -20.95
C ASN A 409 6.94 -31.13 -19.62
N LYS A 410 7.14 -32.45 -19.59
CA LYS A 410 7.43 -33.24 -18.37
C LYS A 410 8.62 -32.70 -17.55
N LYS A 411 9.75 -32.44 -18.23
CA LYS A 411 10.98 -31.94 -17.60
C LYS A 411 10.78 -30.54 -17.02
N CYS A 412 10.13 -29.65 -17.78
CA CYS A 412 9.90 -28.28 -17.35
C CYS A 412 8.98 -28.22 -16.13
N THR A 413 7.87 -28.95 -16.13
CA THR A 413 6.97 -29.05 -14.97
C THR A 413 7.71 -29.56 -13.74
N GLY A 414 8.54 -30.61 -13.86
CA GLY A 414 9.32 -31.12 -12.74
C GLY A 414 10.44 -30.21 -12.24
N LEU A 415 10.93 -29.27 -13.07
CA LEU A 415 11.93 -28.27 -12.70
C LEU A 415 11.31 -27.07 -11.97
N TRP A 416 10.12 -26.66 -12.40
CA TRP A 416 9.53 -25.37 -12.00
C TRP A 416 8.41 -25.49 -10.97
N LEU A 417 7.74 -26.63 -10.86
CA LEU A 417 6.61 -26.84 -9.96
C LEU A 417 6.95 -27.84 -8.85
N THR A 418 6.51 -27.49 -7.64
CA THR A 418 6.47 -28.37 -6.46
C THR A 418 5.01 -28.54 -6.03
N VAL A 419 4.71 -29.55 -5.21
CA VAL A 419 3.34 -29.79 -4.70
C VAL A 419 2.84 -28.58 -3.91
N VAL A 420 3.65 -28.08 -2.96
CA VAL A 420 3.32 -26.91 -2.12
C VAL A 420 3.01 -25.69 -2.98
N ARG A 421 3.89 -25.34 -3.92
CA ARG A 421 3.66 -24.18 -4.79
C ARG A 421 2.44 -24.36 -5.69
N SER A 422 2.13 -25.59 -6.09
CA SER A 422 0.97 -25.89 -6.92
C SER A 422 -0.34 -25.76 -6.14
N LEU A 423 -0.33 -26.04 -4.83
CA LEU A 423 -1.46 -25.80 -3.93
C LEU A 423 -1.74 -24.30 -3.78
N GLU A 424 -0.69 -23.48 -3.57
CA GLU A 424 -0.81 -22.02 -3.53
C GLU A 424 -1.42 -21.46 -4.84
N ILE A 425 -0.93 -21.91 -5.99
CA ILE A 425 -1.47 -21.51 -7.30
C ILE A 425 -2.94 -21.95 -7.41
N TRP A 426 -3.27 -23.16 -6.96
CA TRP A 426 -4.64 -23.67 -7.02
C TRP A 426 -5.60 -22.83 -6.16
N ASP A 427 -5.19 -22.39 -4.98
CA ASP A 427 -6.00 -21.52 -4.12
C ASP A 427 -6.25 -20.16 -4.75
N VAL A 428 -5.25 -19.58 -5.43
CA VAL A 428 -5.46 -18.38 -6.24
C VAL A 428 -6.45 -18.65 -7.38
N LEU A 429 -6.32 -19.78 -8.10
CA LEU A 429 -7.23 -20.13 -9.20
C LEU A 429 -8.68 -20.38 -8.75
N LYS A 430 -8.90 -20.89 -7.53
CA LYS A 430 -10.25 -21.06 -6.94
C LYS A 430 -11.03 -19.76 -6.82
N THR A 431 -10.34 -18.63 -6.66
CA THR A 431 -11.00 -17.30 -6.62
C THR A 431 -11.67 -16.95 -7.95
N SER A 432 -11.29 -17.62 -9.05
CA SER A 432 -11.96 -17.46 -10.33
C SER A 432 -13.29 -18.22 -10.38
N LYS A 433 -14.29 -17.67 -11.08
CA LYS A 433 -15.63 -18.27 -11.21
C LYS A 433 -15.69 -19.58 -12.03
N LYS A 434 -14.55 -20.23 -12.32
CA LYS A 434 -14.48 -21.45 -13.14
C LYS A 434 -14.68 -22.70 -12.28
N LYS A 435 -15.71 -23.50 -12.59
CA LYS A 435 -16.02 -24.77 -11.87
C LYS A 435 -14.84 -25.76 -11.82
N LEU A 436 -13.97 -25.73 -12.83
CA LEU A 436 -12.79 -26.60 -12.95
C LEU A 436 -11.88 -26.58 -11.72
N TYR A 437 -11.67 -25.40 -11.11
CA TYR A 437 -10.72 -25.24 -10.02
C TYR A 437 -11.29 -25.64 -8.65
N ASN A 438 -12.53 -26.13 -8.60
CA ASN A 438 -13.15 -26.67 -7.40
C ASN A 438 -13.15 -28.21 -7.38
N ASP A 439 -12.64 -28.87 -8.41
CA ASP A 439 -12.59 -30.33 -8.50
C ASP A 439 -11.36 -30.90 -7.79
N GLU A 440 -11.56 -31.48 -6.60
CA GLU A 440 -10.49 -32.10 -5.80
C GLU A 440 -9.83 -33.30 -6.49
N LYS A 441 -10.57 -34.01 -7.35
CA LYS A 441 -10.03 -35.16 -8.09
C LYS A 441 -9.03 -34.68 -9.14
N ILE A 442 -9.32 -33.57 -9.82
CA ILE A 442 -8.39 -32.94 -10.76
C ILE A 442 -7.15 -32.46 -10.02
N LEU A 443 -7.33 -31.74 -8.90
CA LEU A 443 -6.22 -31.29 -8.07
C LEU A 443 -5.29 -32.46 -7.69
N LYS A 444 -5.85 -33.53 -7.11
CA LYS A 444 -5.05 -34.69 -6.68
C LYS A 444 -4.26 -35.30 -7.83
N GLN A 445 -4.88 -35.50 -9.00
CA GLN A 445 -4.19 -36.06 -10.17
C GLN A 445 -3.06 -35.15 -10.67
N VAL A 446 -3.30 -33.84 -10.72
CA VAL A 446 -2.28 -32.85 -11.11
C VAL A 446 -1.09 -32.89 -10.16
N LEU A 447 -1.34 -32.90 -8.85
CA LEU A 447 -0.28 -32.93 -7.83
C LEU A 447 0.53 -34.23 -7.88
N CYS A 448 -0.10 -35.39 -8.09
CA CYS A 448 0.63 -36.65 -8.28
C CYS A 448 1.56 -36.59 -9.50
N ILE A 449 1.11 -36.01 -10.62
CA ILE A 449 1.96 -35.85 -11.82
C ILE A 449 3.14 -34.93 -11.53
N ILE A 450 2.90 -33.79 -10.86
CA ILE A 450 3.94 -32.81 -10.52
C ILE A 450 4.97 -33.45 -9.58
N HIS A 451 4.53 -34.15 -8.54
CA HIS A 451 5.40 -34.81 -7.58
C HIS A 451 6.26 -35.89 -8.24
N PHE A 452 5.67 -36.68 -9.14
CA PHE A 452 6.41 -37.64 -9.95
C PHE A 452 7.51 -36.97 -10.80
N TYR A 453 7.18 -35.88 -11.52
CA TYR A 453 8.17 -35.17 -12.33
C TYR A 453 9.26 -34.50 -11.51
N TYR A 454 8.91 -33.96 -10.33
CA TYR A 454 9.87 -33.39 -9.39
C TYR A 454 10.88 -34.45 -8.93
N LYS A 455 10.40 -35.60 -8.44
CA LYS A 455 11.26 -36.72 -8.00
C LYS A 455 12.13 -37.26 -9.13
N ARG A 456 11.57 -37.35 -10.35
CA ARG A 456 12.32 -37.78 -11.55
C ARG A 456 13.45 -36.81 -11.90
N THR A 457 13.19 -35.51 -11.85
CA THR A 457 14.19 -34.46 -12.15
C THR A 457 15.36 -34.52 -11.17
N ARG A 458 15.09 -34.88 -9.91
CA ARG A 458 16.09 -35.11 -8.86
C ARG A 458 16.74 -36.50 -8.90
N LYS A 459 16.45 -37.31 -9.93
CA LYS A 459 16.94 -38.69 -10.08
C LYS A 459 16.58 -39.63 -8.92
N ILE A 460 15.54 -39.30 -8.14
CA ILE A 460 15.03 -40.12 -7.04
C ILE A 460 14.28 -41.33 -7.60
N ILE A 461 13.46 -41.12 -8.64
CA ILE A 461 12.73 -42.18 -9.33
C ILE A 461 13.31 -42.34 -10.74
N ARG A 462 13.64 -43.57 -11.11
CA ARG A 462 14.05 -43.97 -12.47
C ARG A 462 12.86 -44.57 -13.22
N ILE A 463 12.92 -44.60 -14.55
CA ILE A 463 11.89 -45.24 -15.38
C ILE A 463 12.25 -46.74 -15.50
N PRO A 464 11.26 -47.64 -15.50
CA PRO A 464 9.81 -47.41 -15.50
C PRO A 464 9.19 -47.15 -14.11
N LEU A 465 8.09 -46.39 -14.08
CA LEU A 465 7.30 -46.14 -12.86
C LEU A 465 6.72 -47.46 -12.35
N THR A 466 7.06 -47.86 -11.13
CA THR A 466 6.54 -49.09 -10.51
C THR A 466 5.20 -48.86 -9.81
N PHE A 467 4.51 -49.95 -9.46
CA PHE A 467 3.29 -49.88 -8.65
C PHE A 467 3.55 -49.29 -7.25
N GLN A 468 4.67 -49.67 -6.62
CA GLN A 468 5.08 -49.15 -5.31
C GLN A 468 5.36 -47.64 -5.36
N ASP A 469 6.07 -47.16 -6.40
CA ASP A 469 6.31 -45.73 -6.60
C ASP A 469 4.99 -44.94 -6.71
N LYS A 470 4.00 -45.51 -7.40
CA LYS A 470 2.68 -44.91 -7.55
C LYS A 470 1.96 -44.77 -6.20
N GLU A 471 1.92 -45.84 -5.40
CA GLU A 471 1.28 -45.80 -4.08
C GLU A 471 1.95 -44.82 -3.12
N ILE A 472 3.29 -44.75 -3.14
CA ILE A 472 4.06 -43.81 -2.33
C ILE A 472 3.69 -42.36 -2.72
N ILE A 473 3.66 -42.05 -4.02
CA ILE A 473 3.30 -40.72 -4.52
C ILE A 473 1.87 -40.36 -4.13
N ASP A 474 0.91 -41.29 -4.31
CA ASP A 474 -0.49 -41.05 -3.96
C ASP A 474 -0.66 -40.76 -2.46
N ARG A 475 0.10 -41.45 -1.59
CA ARG A 475 0.11 -41.23 -0.14
C ARG A 475 0.74 -39.90 0.25
N GLU A 476 1.95 -39.61 -0.25
CA GLU A 476 2.67 -38.38 0.05
C GLU A 476 1.87 -37.14 -0.37
N VAL A 477 1.25 -37.17 -1.56
CA VAL A 477 0.39 -36.07 -2.03
C VAL A 477 -0.85 -35.91 -1.16
N ALA A 478 -1.49 -37.00 -0.73
CA ALA A 478 -2.64 -36.92 0.17
C ALA A 478 -2.26 -36.27 1.51
N THR A 479 -1.11 -36.62 2.08
CA THR A 479 -0.57 -35.98 3.29
C THR A 479 -0.34 -34.48 3.08
N LEU A 480 0.34 -34.09 2.00
CA LEU A 480 0.62 -32.68 1.70
C LEU A 480 -0.66 -31.85 1.49
N ILE A 481 -1.69 -32.42 0.86
CA ILE A 481 -3.00 -31.76 0.74
C ILE A 481 -3.63 -31.55 2.12
N HIS A 482 -3.56 -32.55 2.99
CA HIS A 482 -4.11 -32.46 4.34
C HIS A 482 -3.39 -31.41 5.20
N GLU A 483 -2.05 -31.43 5.19
CA GLU A 483 -1.22 -30.44 5.89
C GLU A 483 -1.50 -29.01 5.40
N HIS A 484 -1.63 -28.81 4.08
CA HIS A 484 -1.97 -27.51 3.51
C HIS A 484 -3.36 -27.02 3.94
N LYS A 485 -4.36 -27.92 3.95
CA LYS A 485 -5.70 -27.60 4.46
C LYS A 485 -5.67 -27.18 5.92
N LEU A 486 -4.93 -27.90 6.77
CA LEU A 486 -4.76 -27.55 8.19
C LEU A 486 -4.08 -26.20 8.36
N ALA A 487 -2.98 -25.95 7.65
CA ALA A 487 -2.26 -24.69 7.69
C ALA A 487 -3.17 -23.50 7.29
N THR A 488 -4.00 -23.68 6.25
CA THR A 488 -4.92 -22.64 5.78
C THR A 488 -6.03 -22.33 6.81
N ILE A 489 -6.45 -23.31 7.61
CA ILE A 489 -7.47 -23.14 8.66
C ILE A 489 -6.89 -22.51 9.93
N SER A 490 -5.68 -22.92 10.33
CA SER A 490 -5.05 -22.51 11.59
C SER A 490 -4.50 -21.08 11.57
N THR A 491 -4.28 -20.49 10.41
CA THR A 491 -3.81 -19.09 10.29
C THR A 491 -4.67 -18.28 9.31
N PRO A 492 -5.94 -17.96 9.63
CA PRO A 492 -6.77 -17.11 8.77
C PRO A 492 -6.15 -15.71 8.57
N ASP A 493 -5.50 -15.18 9.61
CA ASP A 493 -4.99 -13.80 9.66
C ASP A 493 -3.46 -13.66 9.52
N MET A 494 -2.68 -14.71 9.78
CA MET A 494 -1.21 -14.57 9.92
C MET A 494 -0.39 -14.74 8.64
N VAL A 495 -0.99 -15.12 7.51
CA VAL A 495 -0.39 -14.94 6.18
C VAL A 495 -1.54 -14.80 5.19
N PRO A 496 -1.86 -13.62 4.65
CA PRO A 496 -2.83 -13.57 3.59
C PRO A 496 -2.20 -14.26 2.37
N ALA A 497 -2.69 -15.47 2.07
CA ALA A 497 -2.73 -16.01 0.70
C ALA A 497 -3.53 -15.09 -0.26
N ILE A 498 -4.01 -13.95 0.24
CA ILE A 498 -4.74 -12.88 -0.42
C ILE A 498 -4.09 -11.53 -0.08
N ARG A 499 -2.76 -11.43 0.01
CA ARG A 499 -2.14 -10.16 -0.38
C ARG A 499 -2.28 -10.11 -1.89
N PRO A 500 -2.89 -9.07 -2.47
CA PRO A 500 -2.99 -8.94 -3.91
C PRO A 500 -1.60 -8.62 -4.45
N TYR A 501 -0.65 -9.56 -4.31
CA TYR A 501 0.45 -9.63 -5.26
C TYR A 501 -0.19 -9.53 -6.64
N VAL A 502 0.50 -8.90 -7.60
CA VAL A 502 0.17 -9.13 -9.01
C VAL A 502 -0.04 -10.63 -9.10
N ALA A 503 -1.26 -11.05 -9.44
CA ALA A 503 -1.65 -12.44 -9.46
C ALA A 503 -1.48 -12.90 -10.91
N PRO A 504 -0.23 -13.16 -11.38
CA PRO A 504 -0.02 -13.60 -12.75
C PRO A 504 -0.74 -14.94 -13.00
N GLU A 505 -1.11 -15.66 -11.94
CA GLU A 505 -1.98 -16.83 -11.99
C GLU A 505 -3.35 -16.51 -12.57
N LEU A 506 -3.87 -15.29 -12.41
CA LEU A 506 -5.15 -14.85 -12.95
C LEU A 506 -5.01 -14.00 -14.21
N THR A 507 -3.85 -13.35 -14.41
CA THR A 507 -3.63 -12.47 -15.57
C THR A 507 -3.57 -13.27 -16.87
N VAL A 508 -4.56 -13.06 -17.76
CA VAL A 508 -4.62 -13.67 -19.10
C VAL A 508 -4.12 -12.72 -20.19
N LYS A 509 -4.16 -11.40 -19.96
CA LYS A 509 -3.71 -10.34 -20.87
C LYS A 509 -2.32 -9.83 -20.45
N GLY A 510 -1.53 -9.29 -21.38
CA GLY A 510 -0.23 -8.70 -21.03
C GLY A 510 0.92 -9.69 -20.90
N ILE A 511 0.95 -10.76 -21.71
CA ILE A 511 2.04 -11.76 -21.69
C ILE A 511 3.36 -11.15 -22.20
N GLU A 512 3.26 -10.18 -23.08
CA GLU A 512 4.37 -9.44 -23.68
C GLU A 512 5.27 -8.76 -22.64
N LYS A 513 4.73 -8.41 -21.46
CA LYS A 513 5.53 -7.83 -20.36
C LYS A 513 6.58 -8.79 -19.80
N PHE A 514 6.40 -10.10 -20.01
CA PHE A 514 7.39 -11.12 -19.62
C PHE A 514 8.46 -11.36 -20.70
N ASN A 515 8.43 -10.63 -21.83
CA ASN A 515 9.52 -10.62 -22.80
C ASN A 515 10.70 -9.76 -22.30
N VAL A 516 11.24 -10.16 -21.16
CA VAL A 516 12.32 -9.50 -20.46
C VAL A 516 13.41 -10.49 -20.11
N CYS A 517 14.63 -10.00 -19.94
CA CYS A 517 15.74 -10.80 -19.46
C CYS A 517 15.41 -11.35 -18.07
N PHE A 518 15.52 -12.66 -17.90
CA PHE A 518 15.25 -13.31 -16.62
C PHE A 518 16.15 -12.77 -15.50
N GLU A 519 17.35 -12.28 -15.82
CA GLU A 519 18.29 -11.78 -14.82
C GLU A 519 18.09 -10.32 -14.41
N CYS A 520 18.00 -9.44 -15.41
CA CYS A 520 18.04 -7.99 -15.19
C CYS A 520 16.70 -7.29 -15.45
N ALA A 521 15.66 -8.05 -15.81
CA ALA A 521 14.31 -7.57 -16.11
C ALA A 521 14.19 -6.51 -17.22
N LEU A 522 15.27 -6.25 -17.99
CA LEU A 522 15.22 -5.39 -19.16
C LEU A 522 14.46 -6.06 -20.31
N PRO A 523 13.68 -5.30 -21.11
CA PRO A 523 13.07 -5.80 -22.33
C PRO A 523 14.10 -6.44 -23.27
N LEU A 524 13.75 -7.58 -23.84
CA LEU A 524 14.63 -8.30 -24.76
C LEU A 524 14.49 -7.77 -26.19
N GLN A 525 15.63 -7.66 -26.87
CA GLN A 525 15.72 -7.44 -28.31
C GLN A 525 15.84 -8.78 -29.06
N ASP A 526 15.98 -8.75 -30.38
CA ASP A 526 16.00 -9.95 -31.23
C ASP A 526 17.16 -10.91 -30.92
N SER A 527 18.31 -10.40 -30.45
CA SER A 527 19.52 -11.16 -30.14
C SER A 527 19.54 -11.77 -28.72
N LYS A 528 18.47 -12.47 -28.33
CA LYS A 528 18.33 -13.09 -26.99
C LYS A 528 18.91 -14.50 -26.88
N ILE A 529 19.39 -14.85 -25.68
CA ILE A 529 19.94 -16.17 -25.36
C ILE A 529 18.88 -17.02 -24.64
N ILE A 530 18.33 -18.00 -25.34
CA ILE A 530 17.30 -18.90 -24.80
C ILE A 530 17.97 -20.03 -24.00
N CYS A 531 17.43 -20.37 -22.82
CA CYS A 531 17.91 -21.53 -22.07
C CYS A 531 17.68 -22.83 -22.85
N GLY A 532 18.74 -23.47 -23.34
CA GLY A 532 18.64 -24.70 -24.13
C GLY A 532 18.04 -25.91 -23.41
N SER A 533 18.01 -25.89 -22.06
CA SER A 533 17.52 -27.02 -21.25
C SER A 533 16.00 -27.01 -21.04
N CYS A 534 15.41 -25.84 -20.74
CA CYS A 534 13.96 -25.71 -20.52
C CYS A 534 13.24 -24.95 -21.63
N LYS A 535 13.92 -24.05 -22.35
CA LYS A 535 13.36 -23.16 -23.39
C LYS A 535 12.22 -22.26 -22.91
N LEU A 536 12.18 -21.97 -21.61
CA LEU A 536 11.11 -21.17 -20.97
C LEU A 536 11.53 -19.76 -20.55
N ILE A 537 12.84 -19.51 -20.47
CA ILE A 537 13.39 -18.22 -20.06
C ILE A 537 14.51 -17.80 -21.01
N ASP A 538 14.71 -16.49 -21.08
CA ASP A 538 15.63 -15.83 -21.98
C ASP A 538 16.54 -14.87 -21.22
N PHE A 539 17.79 -14.74 -21.67
CA PHE A 539 18.79 -13.82 -21.14
C PHE A 539 19.24 -12.82 -22.21
N CYS A 540 19.55 -11.59 -21.81
CA CYS A 540 20.06 -10.57 -22.75
C CYS A 540 21.57 -10.68 -23.02
N SER A 541 22.35 -11.33 -22.14
CA SER A 541 23.80 -11.46 -22.30
C SER A 541 24.36 -12.65 -21.53
N VAL A 542 25.59 -13.04 -21.87
CA VAL A 542 26.36 -14.07 -21.14
C VAL A 542 26.64 -13.63 -19.70
N ASP A 543 26.87 -12.34 -19.46
CA ASP A 543 27.05 -11.80 -18.09
C ASP A 543 25.80 -11.96 -17.23
N CYS A 544 24.62 -11.84 -17.84
CA CYS A 544 23.37 -12.12 -17.15
C CYS A 544 23.22 -13.60 -16.80
N ILE A 545 23.77 -14.50 -17.62
CA ILE A 545 23.82 -15.93 -17.30
C ILE A 545 24.80 -16.16 -16.14
N ALA A 546 25.98 -15.55 -16.16
CA ALA A 546 26.98 -15.66 -15.08
C ALA A 546 26.37 -15.25 -13.73
N ARG A 547 25.82 -14.03 -13.64
CA ARG A 547 25.15 -13.54 -12.42
C ARG A 547 23.99 -14.43 -11.98
N ASN A 548 23.23 -14.96 -12.93
CA ASN A 548 22.12 -15.84 -12.61
C ASN A 548 22.57 -17.13 -11.93
N ILE A 549 23.66 -17.74 -12.39
CA ILE A 549 24.16 -19.02 -11.87
C ILE A 549 24.64 -18.89 -10.42
N GLU A 550 25.14 -17.72 -10.03
CA GLU A 550 25.66 -17.45 -8.70
C GLU A 550 24.57 -17.10 -7.66
N ARG A 551 23.34 -16.82 -8.10
CA ARG A 551 22.22 -16.48 -7.21
C ARG A 551 21.72 -17.69 -6.42
N ILE A 552 21.30 -17.45 -5.17
CA ILE A 552 20.63 -18.46 -4.32
C ILE A 552 19.36 -18.99 -5.01
N ASN A 553 18.54 -18.08 -5.55
CA ASN A 553 17.34 -18.40 -6.33
C ASN A 553 17.62 -18.32 -7.83
N CYS A 554 18.68 -19.01 -8.27
CA CYS A 554 19.06 -19.10 -9.68
C CYS A 554 18.00 -19.83 -10.52
N HIS A 555 18.11 -19.72 -11.84
CA HIS A 555 17.30 -20.52 -12.76
C HIS A 555 17.48 -22.03 -12.49
N PRO A 556 16.41 -22.85 -12.46
CA PRO A 556 16.53 -24.30 -12.18
C PRO A 556 17.47 -25.11 -13.09
N CYS A 557 17.83 -24.59 -14.28
CA CYS A 557 18.85 -25.21 -15.14
C CYS A 557 20.26 -24.60 -14.96
N SER A 558 20.56 -23.96 -13.84
CA SER A 558 21.86 -23.30 -13.57
C SER A 558 23.06 -24.23 -13.80
N SER A 559 22.98 -25.50 -13.39
CA SER A 559 24.04 -26.49 -13.66
C SER A 559 24.28 -26.69 -15.17
N PHE A 560 23.21 -26.81 -15.96
CA PHE A 560 23.31 -26.93 -17.42
C PHE A 560 23.89 -25.66 -18.04
N LEU A 561 23.45 -24.48 -17.59
CA LEU A 561 23.96 -23.21 -18.08
C LEU A 561 25.45 -23.03 -17.75
N LYS A 562 25.87 -23.43 -16.54
CA LYS A 562 27.27 -23.41 -16.10
C LYS A 562 28.14 -24.27 -17.02
N HIS A 563 27.78 -25.53 -17.24
CA HIS A 563 28.54 -26.41 -18.13
C HIS A 563 28.60 -25.92 -19.57
N LYS A 564 27.51 -25.30 -20.07
CA LYS A 564 27.43 -24.87 -21.47
C LYS A 564 28.21 -23.59 -21.76
N TYR A 565 28.13 -22.59 -20.87
CA TYR A 565 28.66 -21.25 -21.11
C TYR A 565 29.97 -20.96 -20.35
N PHE A 566 30.25 -21.71 -19.29
CA PHE A 566 31.44 -21.55 -18.45
C PHE A 566 32.08 -22.91 -18.12
N PRO A 567 32.54 -23.66 -19.15
CA PRO A 567 33.22 -24.92 -18.91
C PRO A 567 34.49 -24.67 -18.10
N THR A 568 34.67 -25.41 -17.00
CA THR A 568 35.95 -25.45 -16.31
C THR A 568 36.96 -26.14 -17.21
N PRO A 569 38.16 -25.58 -17.43
CA PRO A 569 39.20 -26.27 -18.20
C PRO A 569 39.51 -27.61 -17.54
N GLU A 570 39.54 -28.69 -18.32
CA GLU A 570 39.95 -30.01 -17.84
C GLU A 570 41.41 -29.93 -17.36
N PRO A 571 41.76 -30.57 -16.22
CA PRO A 571 43.16 -30.70 -15.85
C PRO A 571 43.87 -31.49 -16.95
N THR A 572 44.83 -30.85 -17.61
CA THR A 572 45.73 -31.51 -18.56
C THR A 572 46.42 -32.66 -17.84
N VAL A 573 46.12 -33.89 -18.25
CA VAL A 573 46.89 -35.08 -17.88
C VAL A 573 48.22 -35.01 -18.63
N THR A 574 49.15 -34.24 -18.07
CA THR A 574 50.58 -34.30 -18.38
C THR A 574 51.29 -34.14 -17.05
N ASP A 575 51.55 -35.28 -16.41
CA ASP A 575 52.74 -35.59 -15.60
C ASP A 575 52.52 -36.95 -14.93
N THR A 576 52.54 -37.99 -15.77
CA THR A 576 52.85 -39.36 -15.34
C THR A 576 53.91 -39.91 -16.30
N ALA A 577 55.11 -39.36 -16.21
CA ALA A 577 56.34 -40.00 -16.63
C ALA A 577 57.46 -39.30 -15.84
N GLU A 578 58.40 -40.08 -15.32
CA GLU A 578 59.57 -39.64 -14.54
C GLU A 578 59.31 -39.41 -13.04
N ASP A 579 59.23 -40.52 -12.29
CA ASP A 579 60.22 -40.78 -11.23
C ASP A 579 59.92 -42.15 -10.58
N SER A 580 60.41 -43.20 -11.22
CA SER A 580 60.57 -44.52 -10.59
C SER A 580 61.98 -45.05 -10.82
N GLU A 581 62.99 -44.22 -10.52
CA GLU A 581 64.37 -44.66 -10.33
C GLU A 581 65.01 -43.79 -9.23
N ASN A 582 64.92 -44.23 -7.97
CA ASN A 582 65.99 -44.18 -6.96
C ASN A 582 65.43 -44.30 -5.53
N LYS A 583 65.57 -45.50 -4.94
CA LYS A 583 66.34 -45.78 -3.71
C LYS A 583 65.88 -47.09 -3.05
N THR A 584 66.80 -48.06 -3.11
CA THR A 584 67.29 -48.96 -2.04
C THR A 584 66.43 -49.17 -0.81
#